data_AF-A0A0D6L6S8-F1
#
_entry.id   AF-A0A0D6L6S8-F1
#
_cell.length_a   1.000
_cell.length_b   1.000
_cell.length_c   1.000
_cell.angle_alpha   90.00
_cell.angle_beta   90.00
_cell.angle_gamma   90.00
#
_symmetry.space_group_name_H-M   'P 1'
#
loop_
_entity.id
_entity.type
_entity.pdbx_description
1 polymer ?
#
loop_
_entity_poly.entity_id
_entity_poly.type
_entity_poly.pdbx_seq_one_letter_code
_entity_poly.pdbx_strand_id
1 'polypeptide(L)'
;MSTSGSEEFVPYVDEVAKLCMENIRFLFVDTVRCSAAETLPWLLRCVKNQGLTKEDVEKITTVISEQLKGHEERRLEAEAEEAEEDADADDVKEKLTDEAEMEGEILARLSDLIHNMFERCAQYQDQFVPPLLKCLSDEYPEVRQAAAYGFGVMGMVGGVEYLNTVTNALEPLAAMVNRPDARATEESSGATDNGIAAVAKILKYSGANINLSQPYTGFMVPAWPTGYWMEKEEKTQVLGEPTRVSCQPRQMRGKEFI
;
A
#
# COMPACT_ATOMS: atom_id res chain seq x y z
N MET A 1 1.72 28.08 23.98
CA MET A 1 2.30 26.84 24.49
C MET A 1 1.27 25.75 24.28
N SER A 2 1.41 24.97 23.21
CA SER A 2 0.68 23.72 23.00
C SER A 2 1.76 22.68 22.73
N THR A 3 2.33 22.13 23.79
CA THR A 3 3.11 20.90 23.71
C THR A 3 2.08 19.81 23.50
N SER A 4 2.01 19.31 22.27
CA SER A 4 1.13 18.23 21.85
C SER A 4 1.36 17.01 22.75
N GLY A 5 0.28 16.39 23.25
CA GLY A 5 0.35 15.18 24.09
C GLY A 5 1.06 13.97 23.44
N SER A 6 1.54 14.09 22.20
CA SER A 6 2.36 13.10 21.52
C SER A 6 3.73 12.85 22.17
N GLU A 7 4.34 13.85 22.79
CA GLU A 7 5.66 13.68 23.44
C GLU A 7 5.57 12.77 24.68
N GLU A 8 4.40 12.69 25.32
CA GLU A 8 4.15 11.82 26.47
C GLU A 8 4.12 10.33 26.11
N PHE A 9 3.88 10.00 24.82
CA PHE A 9 3.83 8.62 24.35
C PHE A 9 5.21 8.05 23.98
N VAL A 10 6.22 8.90 23.77
CA VAL A 10 7.57 8.49 23.36
C VAL A 10 8.16 7.35 24.22
N PRO A 11 8.03 7.34 25.57
CA PRO A 11 8.56 6.26 26.40
C PRO A 11 7.93 4.88 26.14
N TYR A 12 6.72 4.84 25.58
CA TYR A 12 5.96 3.61 25.37
C TYR A 12 6.07 3.09 23.93
N VAL A 13 6.60 3.88 23.00
CA VAL A 13 6.65 3.54 21.56
C VAL A 13 7.32 2.19 21.34
N ASP A 14 8.47 1.97 21.96
CA ASP A 14 9.27 0.77 21.73
C ASP A 14 8.56 -0.49 22.25
N GLU A 15 7.90 -0.41 23.40
CA GLU A 15 7.18 -1.54 24.02
C GLU A 15 5.93 -1.89 23.21
N VAL A 16 5.14 -0.88 22.84
CA VAL A 16 3.94 -1.06 22.03
C VAL A 16 4.29 -1.54 20.62
N ALA A 17 5.34 -1.00 19.99
CA ALA A 17 5.78 -1.43 18.67
C ALA A 17 6.24 -2.90 18.68
N LYS A 18 6.97 -3.33 19.72
CA LYS A 18 7.37 -4.74 19.89
C LYS A 18 6.17 -5.66 20.03
N LEU A 19 5.20 -5.30 20.88
CA LEU A 19 3.98 -6.07 21.04
C LEU A 19 3.18 -6.16 19.73
N CYS A 20 3.05 -5.05 19.00
CA CYS A 20 2.40 -5.06 17.68
C CYS A 20 3.13 -5.97 16.69
N MET A 21 4.46 -5.94 16.63
CA MET A 21 5.25 -6.81 15.75
C MET A 21 5.07 -8.29 16.08
N GLU A 22 4.98 -8.65 17.35
CA GLU A 22 4.71 -10.04 17.78
C GLU A 22 3.29 -10.47 17.39
N ASN A 23 2.30 -9.60 17.58
CA ASN A 23 0.91 -9.88 17.26
C ASN A 23 0.63 -9.94 15.76
N ILE A 24 1.31 -9.15 14.93
CA ILE A 24 1.21 -9.26 13.46
C ILE A 24 1.69 -10.63 12.99
N ARG A 25 2.67 -11.23 13.67
CA ARG A 25 3.15 -12.59 13.39
C ARG A 25 2.25 -13.69 13.94
N PHE A 26 1.26 -13.35 14.77
CA PHE A 26 0.39 -14.34 15.40
C PHE A 26 -0.67 -14.83 14.41
N LEU A 27 -0.34 -15.90 13.67
CA LEU A 27 -1.12 -16.39 12.53
C LEU A 27 -2.46 -17.04 12.88
N PHE A 28 -2.76 -17.31 14.16
CA PHE A 28 -3.92 -18.11 14.53
C PHE A 28 -5.20 -17.30 14.77
N VAL A 29 -5.12 -15.95 14.78
CA VAL A 29 -6.29 -15.09 14.99
C VAL A 29 -6.14 -13.79 14.20
N ASP A 30 -6.83 -13.70 13.06
CA ASP A 30 -6.71 -12.55 12.15
C ASP A 30 -7.14 -11.23 12.78
N THR A 31 -8.15 -11.25 13.66
CA THR A 31 -8.55 -10.03 14.40
C THR A 31 -7.42 -9.45 15.25
N VAL A 32 -6.52 -10.28 15.78
CA VAL A 32 -5.33 -9.83 16.52
C VAL A 32 -4.30 -9.24 15.56
N ARG A 33 -4.09 -9.88 14.40
CA ARG A 33 -3.19 -9.38 13.34
C ARG A 33 -3.65 -8.03 12.81
N CYS A 34 -4.93 -7.90 12.44
CA CYS A 34 -5.53 -6.65 11.97
C CYS A 34 -5.38 -5.53 13.00
N SER A 35 -5.76 -5.79 14.25
CA SER A 35 -5.66 -4.81 15.33
C SER A 35 -4.21 -4.34 15.53
N ALA A 36 -3.25 -5.26 15.47
CA ALA A 36 -1.83 -4.94 15.63
C ALA A 36 -1.27 -4.16 14.43
N ALA A 37 -1.65 -4.54 13.21
CA ALA A 37 -1.28 -3.84 11.98
C ALA A 37 -1.89 -2.44 11.91
N GLU A 38 -3.10 -2.23 12.44
CA GLU A 38 -3.74 -0.92 12.53
C GLU A 38 -3.13 -0.02 13.62
N THR A 39 -2.77 -0.58 14.78
CA THR A 39 -2.26 0.19 15.91
C THR A 39 -0.92 0.85 15.60
N LEU A 40 -0.03 0.13 14.93
CA LEU A 40 1.35 0.57 14.73
C LEU A 40 1.46 1.86 13.87
N PRO A 41 0.77 2.04 12.73
CA PRO A 41 0.72 3.32 12.01
C PRO A 41 0.28 4.50 12.87
N TRP A 42 -0.74 4.32 13.71
CA TRP A 42 -1.24 5.38 14.58
C TRP A 42 -0.17 5.81 15.59
N LEU A 43 0.51 4.84 16.20
CA LEU A 43 1.61 5.09 17.12
C LEU A 43 2.72 5.89 16.44
N LEU A 44 3.14 5.46 15.24
CA LEU A 44 4.19 6.13 14.46
C LEU A 44 3.82 7.56 14.06
N ARG A 45 2.55 7.78 13.69
CA ARG A 45 2.02 9.11 13.37
C ARG A 45 2.04 10.03 14.59
N CYS A 46 1.67 9.53 15.77
CA CYS A 46 1.69 10.30 17.02
C CYS A 46 3.09 10.83 17.31
N VAL A 47 4.11 9.97 17.24
CA VAL A 47 5.48 10.34 17.62
C VAL A 47 6.33 10.83 16.44
N LYS A 48 5.75 10.99 15.24
CA LYS A 48 6.47 11.35 14.00
C LYS A 48 7.73 10.51 13.79
N ASN A 49 7.61 9.20 14.02
CA ASN A 49 8.71 8.23 13.95
C ASN A 49 9.87 8.46 14.94
N GLN A 50 9.70 9.28 15.97
CA GLN A 50 10.62 9.34 17.11
C GLN A 50 10.56 8.02 17.90
N GLY A 51 11.69 7.59 18.47
CA GLY A 51 11.79 6.34 19.24
C GLY A 51 12.26 5.14 18.42
N LEU A 52 11.80 4.96 17.18
CA LEU A 52 12.24 3.83 16.35
C LEU A 52 13.74 3.87 16.06
N THR A 53 14.46 2.81 16.38
CA THR A 53 15.86 2.61 15.98
C THR A 53 15.96 2.10 14.53
N LYS A 54 17.17 2.01 13.97
CA LYS A 54 17.38 1.35 12.66
C LYS A 54 17.00 -0.14 12.70
N GLU A 55 17.30 -0.79 13.83
CA GLU A 55 16.97 -2.19 14.08
C GLU A 55 15.45 -2.42 14.11
N ASP A 56 14.69 -1.49 14.70
CA ASP A 56 13.23 -1.61 14.73
C ASP A 56 12.63 -1.49 13.33
N VAL A 57 13.11 -0.54 12.51
CA VAL A 57 12.64 -0.41 11.11
C VAL A 57 12.95 -1.67 10.30
N GLU A 58 14.12 -2.28 10.51
CA GLU A 58 14.49 -3.54 9.86
C GLU A 58 13.56 -4.69 10.30
N LYS A 59 13.26 -4.80 11.60
CA LYS A 59 12.32 -5.79 12.13
C LYS A 59 10.91 -5.60 11.60
N ILE A 60 10.39 -4.37 11.58
CA ILE A 60 9.07 -4.08 11.03
C ILE A 60 9.03 -4.44 9.54
N THR A 61 10.08 -4.11 8.78
CA THR A 61 10.13 -4.45 7.36
C THR A 61 10.20 -5.97 7.13
N THR A 62 10.91 -6.68 7.99
CA THR A 62 10.94 -8.15 7.99
C THR A 62 9.55 -8.73 8.23
N VAL A 63 8.82 -8.23 9.25
CA VAL A 63 7.44 -8.65 9.54
C VAL A 63 6.53 -8.39 8.34
N ILE A 64 6.59 -7.21 7.73
CA ILE A 64 5.81 -6.89 6.53
C ILE A 64 6.09 -7.88 5.40
N SER A 65 7.38 -8.15 5.13
CA SER A 65 7.79 -9.14 4.13
C SER A 65 7.25 -10.54 4.46
N GLU A 66 7.32 -10.98 5.71
CA GLU A 66 6.81 -12.28 6.15
C GLU A 66 5.30 -12.40 5.92
N GLN A 67 4.54 -11.36 6.27
CA GLN A 67 3.08 -11.35 6.09
C GLN A 67 2.69 -11.39 4.61
N LEU A 68 3.34 -10.57 3.76
CA LEU A 68 3.09 -10.54 2.32
C LEU A 68 3.47 -11.86 1.63
N LYS A 69 4.53 -12.53 2.07
CA LYS A 69 4.94 -13.83 1.52
C LYS A 69 4.00 -14.95 1.95
N GLY A 70 3.62 -14.96 3.22
CA GLY A 70 2.72 -15.98 3.76
C GLY A 70 1.26 -15.83 3.29
N HIS A 71 0.85 -14.67 2.79
CA HIS A 71 -0.49 -14.45 2.23
C HIS A 71 -0.82 -15.49 1.16
N GLU A 72 0.09 -15.68 0.21
CA GLU A 72 -0.10 -16.64 -0.87
C GLU A 72 -0.21 -18.08 -0.36
N GLU A 73 0.59 -18.44 0.65
CA GLU A 73 0.55 -19.78 1.24
C GLU A 73 -0.79 -20.02 1.95
N ARG A 74 -1.27 -19.05 2.75
CA ARG A 74 -2.57 -19.14 3.44
C ARG A 74 -3.73 -19.24 2.45
N ARG A 75 -3.70 -18.44 1.39
CA ARG A 75 -4.68 -18.48 0.30
C ARG A 75 -4.74 -19.87 -0.34
N LEU A 76 -3.59 -20.43 -0.72
CA LEU A 76 -3.51 -21.75 -1.36
C LEU A 76 -3.93 -22.88 -0.41
N GLU A 77 -3.65 -22.78 0.88
CA GLU A 77 -4.12 -23.74 1.88
C GLU A 77 -5.65 -23.71 2.01
N ALA A 78 -6.25 -22.52 2.08
CA ALA A 78 -7.69 -22.37 2.17
C ALA A 78 -8.41 -22.87 0.89
N GLU A 79 -7.86 -22.57 -0.29
CA GLU A 79 -8.37 -23.10 -1.57
C GLU A 79 -8.22 -24.63 -1.68
N ALA A 80 -7.16 -25.21 -1.09
CA ALA A 80 -7.00 -26.65 -1.05
C ALA A 80 -8.02 -27.33 -0.13
N GLU A 81 -8.39 -26.68 0.99
CA GLU A 81 -9.47 -27.13 1.88
C GLU A 81 -10.83 -27.08 1.15
N GLU A 82 -11.07 -26.07 0.30
CA GLU A 82 -12.27 -25.99 -0.57
C GLU A 82 -12.37 -27.14 -1.56
N ALA A 83 -11.25 -27.58 -2.12
CA ALA A 83 -11.24 -28.63 -3.12
C ALA A 83 -11.55 -30.04 -2.57
N GLU A 84 -11.77 -30.18 -1.25
CA GLU A 84 -12.16 -31.45 -0.64
C GLU A 84 -13.62 -31.82 -0.97
N GLU A 85 -13.83 -33.07 -1.44
CA GLU A 85 -15.10 -33.54 -2.03
C GLU A 85 -16.30 -33.56 -1.06
N ASP A 86 -16.03 -33.59 0.25
CA ASP A 86 -17.05 -33.67 1.30
C ASP A 86 -17.43 -32.30 1.90
N ALA A 87 -16.84 -31.20 1.41
CA ALA A 87 -17.12 -29.86 1.92
C ALA A 87 -18.40 -29.26 1.32
N ASP A 88 -19.15 -28.49 2.13
CA ASP A 88 -20.25 -27.68 1.62
C ASP A 88 -19.69 -26.48 0.86
N ALA A 89 -19.93 -26.45 -0.46
CA ALA A 89 -19.36 -25.44 -1.35
C ALA A 89 -19.78 -24.00 -0.99
N ASP A 90 -20.97 -23.81 -0.41
CA ASP A 90 -21.41 -22.48 0.00
C ASP A 90 -20.69 -22.04 1.29
N ASP A 91 -20.57 -22.93 2.28
CA ASP A 91 -19.88 -22.64 3.55
C ASP A 91 -18.38 -22.36 3.33
N VAL A 92 -17.71 -23.07 2.42
CA VAL A 92 -16.29 -22.83 2.16
C VAL A 92 -16.07 -21.54 1.39
N LYS A 93 -16.89 -21.27 0.38
CA LYS A 93 -16.79 -20.03 -0.38
C LYS A 93 -16.98 -18.79 0.50
N GLU A 94 -17.88 -18.86 1.49
CA GLU A 94 -18.05 -17.82 2.48
C GLU A 94 -16.76 -17.61 3.29
N LYS A 95 -16.17 -18.68 3.85
CA LYS A 95 -14.89 -18.60 4.58
C LYS A 95 -13.76 -17.99 3.76
N LEU A 96 -13.58 -18.43 2.52
CA LEU A 96 -12.53 -17.91 1.63
C LEU A 96 -12.70 -16.42 1.36
N THR A 97 -13.96 -15.99 1.20
CA THR A 97 -14.28 -14.58 0.98
C THR A 97 -13.92 -13.77 2.23
N ASP A 98 -14.32 -14.23 3.42
CA ASP A 98 -14.00 -13.58 4.69
C ASP A 98 -12.48 -13.50 4.94
N GLU A 99 -11.75 -14.58 4.66
CA GLU A 99 -10.30 -14.63 4.78
C GLU A 99 -9.61 -13.66 3.82
N ALA A 100 -10.07 -13.60 2.58
CA ALA A 100 -9.55 -12.65 1.59
C ALA A 100 -9.82 -11.19 1.97
N GLU A 101 -11.00 -10.89 2.52
CA GLU A 101 -11.34 -9.55 3.03
C GLU A 101 -10.39 -9.17 4.18
N MET A 102 -10.21 -10.06 5.15
CA MET A 102 -9.28 -9.85 6.28
C MET A 102 -7.83 -9.66 5.81
N GLU A 103 -7.34 -10.47 4.87
CA GLU A 103 -5.99 -10.28 4.32
C GLU A 103 -5.87 -8.95 3.56
N GLY A 104 -6.90 -8.56 2.80
CA GLY A 104 -6.98 -7.25 2.16
C GLY A 104 -6.83 -6.10 3.17
N GLU A 105 -7.51 -6.19 4.32
CA GLU A 105 -7.36 -5.22 5.40
C GLU A 105 -5.94 -5.20 5.97
N ILE A 106 -5.37 -6.37 6.29
CA ILE A 106 -4.00 -6.48 6.82
C ILE A 106 -3.02 -5.83 5.84
N LEU A 107 -3.10 -6.14 4.55
CA LEU A 107 -2.23 -5.58 3.52
C LEU A 107 -2.38 -4.06 3.39
N ALA A 108 -3.60 -3.54 3.54
CA ALA A 108 -3.83 -2.10 3.56
C ALA A 108 -3.12 -1.44 4.76
N ARG A 109 -3.19 -2.06 5.95
CA ARG A 109 -2.48 -1.58 7.15
C ARG A 109 -0.97 -1.68 7.02
N LEU A 110 -0.45 -2.74 6.40
CA LEU A 110 0.98 -2.86 6.09
C LEU A 110 1.43 -1.78 5.10
N SER A 111 0.58 -1.41 4.14
CA SER A 111 0.84 -0.30 3.22
C SER A 111 0.90 1.05 3.95
N ASP A 112 0.02 1.28 4.91
CA ASP A 112 0.08 2.47 5.78
C ASP A 112 1.34 2.48 6.67
N LEU A 113 1.81 1.33 7.15
CA LEU A 113 3.08 1.22 7.87
C LEU A 113 4.27 1.63 7.01
N ILE A 114 4.32 1.09 5.78
CA ILE A 114 5.35 1.45 4.81
C ILE A 114 5.31 2.97 4.55
N HIS A 115 4.10 3.53 4.39
CA HIS A 115 3.90 4.97 4.20
C HIS A 115 4.53 5.80 5.33
N ASN A 116 4.20 5.47 6.57
CA ASN A 116 4.71 6.22 7.72
C ASN A 116 6.25 6.10 7.86
N MET A 117 6.89 5.11 7.22
CA MET A 117 8.32 4.85 7.34
C MET A 117 9.12 5.02 6.04
N PHE A 118 8.55 5.55 4.95
CA PHE A 118 9.18 5.50 3.61
C PHE A 118 10.64 5.95 3.57
N GLU A 119 10.98 7.08 4.21
CA GLU A 119 12.35 7.59 4.24
C GLU A 119 13.34 6.61 4.90
N ARG A 120 12.87 5.79 5.84
CA ARG A 120 13.70 4.90 6.68
C ARG A 120 13.74 3.46 6.15
N CYS A 121 12.67 3.01 5.47
CA CYS A 121 12.56 1.65 4.95
C CYS A 121 12.94 1.51 3.47
N ALA A 122 13.26 2.61 2.76
CA ALA A 122 13.70 2.58 1.36
C ALA A 122 14.86 1.60 1.09
N GLN A 123 15.83 1.48 2.02
CA GLN A 123 16.97 0.56 1.91
C GLN A 123 16.58 -0.94 2.03
N TYR A 124 15.36 -1.22 2.48
CA TYR A 124 14.82 -2.57 2.70
C TYR A 124 13.74 -2.95 1.66
N GLN A 125 13.56 -2.13 0.62
CA GLN A 125 12.52 -2.32 -0.40
C GLN A 125 12.55 -3.70 -1.06
N ASP A 126 13.72 -4.29 -1.24
CA ASP A 126 13.90 -5.64 -1.81
C ASP A 126 13.20 -6.74 -1.00
N GLN A 127 12.90 -6.51 0.28
CA GLN A 127 12.24 -7.50 1.12
C GLN A 127 10.73 -7.56 0.86
N PHE A 128 10.07 -6.41 0.63
CA PHE A 128 8.61 -6.30 0.58
C PHE A 128 8.06 -5.91 -0.80
N VAL A 129 8.83 -5.25 -1.66
CA VAL A 129 8.36 -4.86 -3.00
C VAL A 129 8.05 -6.07 -3.87
N PRO A 130 8.92 -7.10 -3.98
CA PRO A 130 8.61 -8.27 -4.81
C PRO A 130 7.33 -9.00 -4.42
N PRO A 131 7.05 -9.33 -3.14
CA PRO A 131 5.76 -9.94 -2.79
C PRO A 131 4.59 -8.96 -2.97
N LEU A 132 4.74 -7.67 -2.67
CA LEU A 132 3.68 -6.68 -2.91
C LEU A 132 3.32 -6.55 -4.40
N LEU A 133 4.31 -6.64 -5.31
CA LEU A 133 4.06 -6.68 -6.76
C LEU A 133 3.20 -7.89 -7.16
N LYS A 134 3.41 -9.06 -6.52
CA LYS A 134 2.59 -10.25 -6.79
C LYS A 134 1.14 -10.02 -6.39
N CYS A 135 0.89 -9.35 -5.27
CA CYS A 135 -0.46 -9.02 -4.79
C CYS A 135 -1.26 -8.16 -5.78
N LEU A 136 -0.63 -7.45 -6.72
CA LEU A 136 -1.36 -6.74 -7.80
C LEU A 136 -2.09 -7.68 -8.76
N SER A 137 -1.65 -8.94 -8.85
CA SER A 137 -2.24 -9.97 -9.70
C SER A 137 -3.05 -11.02 -8.91
N ASP A 138 -3.31 -10.76 -7.64
CA ASP A 138 -4.07 -11.65 -6.75
C ASP A 138 -5.46 -11.96 -7.31
N GLU A 139 -6.02 -13.12 -6.96
CA GLU A 139 -7.36 -13.53 -7.36
C GLU A 139 -8.43 -12.65 -6.70
N TYR A 140 -8.19 -12.23 -5.45
CA TYR A 140 -9.13 -11.45 -4.66
C TYR A 140 -8.97 -9.94 -4.89
N PRO A 141 -10.05 -9.22 -5.24
CA PRO A 141 -10.02 -7.77 -5.46
C PRO A 141 -9.44 -6.94 -4.30
N GLU A 142 -9.72 -7.32 -3.07
CA GLU A 142 -9.36 -6.62 -1.83
C GLU A 142 -7.83 -6.55 -1.68
N VAL A 143 -7.17 -7.67 -1.96
CA VAL A 143 -5.70 -7.78 -1.99
C VAL A 143 -5.11 -6.91 -3.08
N ARG A 144 -5.66 -6.97 -4.30
CA ARG A 144 -5.23 -6.11 -5.41
C ARG A 144 -5.41 -4.63 -5.08
N GLN A 145 -6.53 -4.27 -4.46
CA GLN A 145 -6.86 -2.91 -4.06
C GLN A 145 -5.85 -2.37 -3.05
N ALA A 146 -5.49 -3.16 -2.04
CA ALA A 146 -4.51 -2.81 -1.02
C ALA A 146 -3.10 -2.65 -1.63
N ALA A 147 -2.67 -3.58 -2.47
CA ALA A 147 -1.38 -3.50 -3.16
C ALA A 147 -1.29 -2.27 -4.07
N ALA A 148 -2.34 -2.00 -4.86
CA ALA A 148 -2.42 -0.83 -5.72
C ALA A 148 -2.33 0.47 -4.91
N TYR A 149 -3.05 0.55 -3.79
CA TYR A 149 -2.93 1.68 -2.86
C TYR A 149 -1.47 1.87 -2.42
N GLY A 150 -0.80 0.82 -1.95
CA GLY A 150 0.61 0.86 -1.54
C GLY A 150 1.55 1.46 -2.60
N PHE A 151 1.45 1.01 -3.86
CA PHE A 151 2.24 1.56 -4.96
C PHE A 151 1.88 3.01 -5.31
N GLY A 152 0.60 3.38 -5.21
CA GLY A 152 0.15 4.75 -5.39
C GLY A 152 0.76 5.69 -4.35
N VAL A 153 0.81 5.27 -3.08
CA VAL A 153 1.44 6.05 -2.01
C VAL A 153 2.96 6.11 -2.21
N MET A 154 3.62 5.00 -2.58
CA MET A 154 5.05 4.99 -2.95
C MET A 154 5.36 6.02 -4.03
N GLY A 155 4.54 6.09 -5.09
CA GLY A 155 4.72 7.05 -6.18
C GLY A 155 4.56 8.49 -5.74
N MET A 156 3.63 8.75 -4.82
CA MET A 156 3.27 10.10 -4.37
C MET A 156 4.27 10.69 -3.36
N VAL A 157 4.72 9.89 -2.38
CA VAL A 157 5.53 10.37 -1.24
C VAL A 157 6.84 9.63 -1.01
N GLY A 158 7.09 8.50 -1.68
CA GLY A 158 8.31 7.70 -1.48
C GLY A 158 9.61 8.39 -1.91
N GLY A 159 9.53 9.36 -2.83
CA GLY A 159 10.69 10.11 -3.31
C GLY A 159 11.56 9.32 -4.29
N VAL A 160 12.79 9.82 -4.55
CA VAL A 160 13.66 9.32 -5.63
C VAL A 160 14.08 7.86 -5.45
N GLU A 161 14.17 7.38 -4.21
CA GLU A 161 14.58 6.01 -3.87
C GLU A 161 13.59 4.94 -4.35
N TYR A 162 12.31 5.31 -4.56
CA TYR A 162 11.26 4.40 -5.01
C TYR A 162 11.00 4.48 -6.52
N LEU A 163 11.70 5.34 -7.27
CA LEU A 163 11.40 5.56 -8.70
C LEU A 163 11.46 4.28 -9.54
N ASN A 164 12.47 3.44 -9.32
CA ASN A 164 12.58 2.15 -10.02
C ASN A 164 11.43 1.22 -9.63
N THR A 165 11.13 1.13 -8.33
CA THR A 165 10.03 0.32 -7.79
C THR A 165 8.69 0.70 -8.40
N VAL A 166 8.34 1.99 -8.41
CA VAL A 166 7.04 2.44 -8.93
C VAL A 166 6.97 2.37 -10.45
N THR A 167 8.10 2.55 -11.15
CA THR A 167 8.16 2.35 -12.60
C THR A 167 7.92 0.89 -12.97
N ASN A 168 8.50 -0.04 -12.22
CA ASN A 168 8.31 -1.47 -12.43
C ASN A 168 6.88 -1.94 -12.09
N ALA A 169 6.15 -1.18 -11.24
CA ALA A 169 4.76 -1.48 -10.89
C ALA A 169 3.74 -1.06 -11.97
N LEU A 170 4.12 -0.19 -12.92
CA LEU A 170 3.18 0.35 -13.93
C LEU A 170 2.56 -0.72 -14.81
N GLU A 171 3.33 -1.71 -15.24
CA GLU A 171 2.81 -2.80 -16.08
C GLU A 171 1.88 -3.75 -15.30
N PRO A 172 2.24 -4.24 -14.09
CA PRO A 172 1.30 -4.97 -13.24
C PRO A 172 0.02 -4.19 -12.89
N LEU A 173 0.12 -2.89 -12.57
CA LEU A 173 -1.04 -2.03 -12.33
C LEU A 173 -1.93 -1.91 -13.58
N ALA A 174 -1.32 -1.78 -14.75
CA ALA A 174 -2.04 -1.78 -16.00
C ALA A 174 -2.75 -3.11 -16.26
N ALA A 175 -2.08 -4.24 -15.99
CA ALA A 175 -2.66 -5.56 -16.17
C ALA A 175 -3.90 -5.74 -15.30
N MET A 176 -3.85 -5.35 -14.01
CA MET A 176 -5.01 -5.46 -13.12
C MET A 176 -6.18 -4.57 -13.56
N VAL A 177 -5.94 -3.37 -14.06
CA VAL A 177 -6.99 -2.45 -14.54
C VAL A 177 -7.67 -2.97 -15.81
N ASN A 178 -6.94 -3.71 -16.64
CA ASN A 178 -7.44 -4.25 -17.91
C ASN A 178 -7.93 -5.71 -17.80
N ARG A 179 -8.08 -6.25 -16.58
CA ARG A 179 -8.62 -7.60 -16.43
C ARG A 179 -10.04 -7.70 -17.00
N PRO A 180 -10.43 -8.85 -17.58
CA PRO A 180 -11.79 -9.04 -18.11
C PRO A 180 -12.89 -8.84 -17.05
N ASP A 181 -12.58 -9.14 -15.80
CA ASP A 181 -13.47 -9.06 -14.63
C ASP A 181 -13.28 -7.76 -13.81
N ALA A 182 -12.45 -6.82 -14.27
CA ALA A 182 -12.04 -5.61 -13.53
C ALA A 182 -13.20 -4.76 -12.99
N ARG A 183 -14.40 -4.87 -13.57
CA ARG A 183 -15.59 -4.14 -13.13
C ARG A 183 -16.83 -5.04 -13.00
N ALA A 184 -16.63 -6.33 -12.71
CA ALA A 184 -17.71 -7.30 -12.61
C ALA A 184 -18.51 -7.19 -11.30
N THR A 185 -17.86 -6.72 -10.23
CA THR A 185 -18.42 -6.57 -8.88
C THR A 185 -18.06 -5.19 -8.30
N GLU A 186 -18.59 -4.85 -7.13
CA GLU A 186 -18.26 -3.59 -6.44
C GLU A 186 -16.79 -3.58 -5.99
N GLU A 187 -16.32 -4.71 -5.45
CA GLU A 187 -14.96 -4.92 -4.92
C GLU A 187 -13.93 -4.88 -6.06
N SER A 188 -14.19 -5.60 -7.17
CA SER A 188 -13.34 -5.54 -8.37
C SER A 188 -13.30 -4.13 -8.98
N SER A 189 -14.42 -3.41 -8.96
CA SER A 189 -14.45 -2.00 -9.39
C SER A 189 -13.60 -1.11 -8.48
N GLY A 190 -13.67 -1.30 -7.15
CA GLY A 190 -12.84 -0.58 -6.18
C GLY A 190 -11.34 -0.82 -6.40
N ALA A 191 -10.95 -2.08 -6.60
CA ALA A 191 -9.57 -2.44 -6.93
C ALA A 191 -9.08 -1.76 -8.22
N THR A 192 -9.93 -1.73 -9.24
CA THR A 192 -9.63 -1.09 -10.54
C THR A 192 -9.48 0.42 -10.40
N ASP A 193 -10.37 1.07 -9.65
CA ASP A 193 -10.29 2.51 -9.41
C ASP A 193 -9.01 2.87 -8.63
N ASN A 194 -8.61 2.05 -7.65
CA ASN A 194 -7.32 2.19 -6.96
C ASN A 194 -6.13 1.97 -7.88
N GLY A 195 -6.19 0.98 -8.77
CA GLY A 195 -5.15 0.75 -9.79
C GLY A 195 -4.96 1.96 -10.71
N ILE A 196 -6.06 2.56 -11.17
CA ILE A 196 -6.05 3.80 -11.96
C ILE A 196 -5.44 4.95 -11.15
N ALA A 197 -5.87 5.13 -9.90
CA ALA A 197 -5.35 6.17 -9.02
C ALA A 197 -3.84 6.01 -8.76
N ALA A 198 -3.36 4.78 -8.58
CA ALA A 198 -1.95 4.47 -8.39
C ALA A 198 -1.13 4.84 -9.63
N VAL A 199 -1.55 4.42 -10.83
CA VAL A 199 -0.90 4.81 -12.09
C VAL A 199 -0.86 6.33 -12.24
N ALA A 200 -1.98 7.01 -11.96
CA ALA A 200 -2.07 8.46 -12.02
C ALA A 200 -1.07 9.15 -11.06
N LYS A 201 -0.99 8.69 -9.80
CA LYS A 201 -0.03 9.18 -8.80
C LYS A 201 1.41 8.96 -9.28
N ILE A 202 1.75 7.75 -9.73
CA ILE A 202 3.09 7.42 -10.20
C ILE A 202 3.49 8.34 -11.37
N LEU A 203 2.62 8.54 -12.36
CA LEU A 203 2.90 9.40 -13.50
C LEU A 203 3.03 10.88 -13.12
N LYS A 204 2.19 11.37 -12.20
CA LYS A 204 2.21 12.77 -11.73
C LYS A 204 3.49 13.09 -10.97
N TYR A 205 3.96 12.16 -10.13
CA TYR A 205 5.04 12.44 -9.16
C TYR A 205 6.42 11.90 -9.59
N SER A 206 6.51 10.98 -10.55
CA SER A 206 7.81 10.44 -11.01
C SER A 206 8.54 11.29 -12.05
N GLY A 207 7.92 12.35 -12.56
CA GLY A 207 8.55 13.29 -13.49
C GLY A 207 8.93 12.69 -14.86
N ALA A 208 10.06 13.12 -15.42
CA ALA A 208 10.51 12.75 -16.78
C ALA A 208 11.14 11.35 -16.90
N ASN A 209 11.19 10.57 -15.82
CA ASN A 209 11.80 9.23 -15.82
C ASN A 209 10.87 8.12 -16.34
N ILE A 210 9.61 8.44 -16.64
CA ILE A 210 8.67 7.47 -17.18
C ILE A 210 8.56 7.66 -18.70
N ASN A 211 8.84 6.59 -19.44
CA ASN A 211 8.67 6.59 -20.88
C ASN A 211 7.17 6.52 -21.23
N LEU A 212 6.58 7.67 -21.53
CA LEU A 212 5.17 7.80 -21.90
C LEU A 212 4.80 7.08 -23.22
N SER A 213 5.77 6.53 -23.95
CA SER A 213 5.53 5.76 -25.18
C SER A 213 5.17 4.29 -24.93
N GLN A 214 5.12 3.84 -23.67
CA GLN A 214 4.86 2.44 -23.31
C GLN A 214 3.35 2.11 -23.25
N PRO A 215 2.94 0.83 -23.43
CA PRO A 215 1.53 0.41 -23.53
C PRO A 215 0.65 0.90 -22.38
N TYR A 216 1.18 0.86 -21.15
CA TYR A 216 1.10 1.89 -20.13
C TYR A 216 0.10 3.06 -20.21
N THR A 217 0.32 3.87 -21.24
CA THR A 217 -0.29 5.18 -21.39
C THR A 217 -1.52 5.10 -22.30
N GLY A 218 -1.69 4.02 -23.06
CA GLY A 218 -2.81 3.82 -23.98
C GLY A 218 -4.15 3.64 -23.28
N PHE A 219 -4.18 3.05 -22.08
CA PHE A 219 -5.40 2.86 -21.30
C PHE A 219 -5.86 4.13 -20.56
N MET A 220 -5.01 5.16 -20.48
CA MET A 220 -5.36 6.43 -19.83
C MET A 220 -6.31 7.29 -20.65
N VAL A 221 -6.49 7.03 -21.96
CA VAL A 221 -7.28 7.89 -22.84
C VAL A 221 -8.80 7.62 -22.78
N PRO A 222 -9.29 6.36 -22.66
CA PRO A 222 -10.73 6.11 -22.54
C PRO A 222 -11.28 6.16 -21.10
N ALA A 223 -10.44 5.92 -20.08
CA ALA A 223 -10.87 5.77 -18.68
C ALA A 223 -10.85 7.08 -17.86
N TRP A 224 -10.44 8.20 -18.45
CA TRP A 224 -10.04 9.39 -17.70
C TRP A 224 -10.90 10.64 -18.03
N PRO A 225 -11.86 11.04 -17.18
CA PRO A 225 -12.34 12.42 -17.12
C PRO A 225 -11.34 13.25 -16.29
N THR A 226 -10.60 14.15 -16.94
CA THR A 226 -9.32 14.69 -16.45
C THR A 226 -9.31 15.56 -15.21
N GLY A 227 -10.49 15.89 -14.69
CA GLY A 227 -10.62 16.71 -13.47
C GLY A 227 -11.33 16.05 -12.30
N TYR A 228 -12.09 14.97 -12.49
CA TYR A 228 -13.09 14.58 -11.48
C TYR A 228 -12.53 13.73 -10.34
N TRP A 229 -11.60 12.82 -10.63
CA TRP A 229 -11.06 11.87 -9.65
C TRP A 229 -9.98 12.48 -8.74
N MET A 230 -9.11 13.31 -9.31
CA MET A 230 -8.02 13.99 -8.58
C MET A 230 -8.55 14.91 -7.47
N GLU A 231 -9.65 15.63 -7.71
CA GLU A 231 -10.23 16.54 -6.71
C GLU A 231 -10.88 15.82 -5.52
N LYS A 232 -11.36 14.58 -5.70
CA LYS A 232 -12.02 13.84 -4.63
C LYS A 232 -11.00 13.30 -3.63
N GLU A 233 -9.93 12.65 -4.09
CA GLU A 233 -8.90 12.09 -3.19
C GLU A 233 -8.09 13.17 -2.47
N GLU A 234 -7.77 14.28 -3.15
CA GLU A 234 -7.08 15.42 -2.52
C GLU A 234 -7.92 16.00 -1.37
N LYS A 235 -9.26 15.95 -1.47
CA LYS A 235 -10.18 16.39 -0.41
C LYS A 235 -10.32 15.36 0.73
N THR A 236 -10.26 14.05 0.46
CA THR A 236 -10.31 13.03 1.53
C THR A 236 -9.04 13.02 2.38
N GLN A 237 -7.87 13.33 1.80
CA GLN A 237 -6.61 13.46 2.55
C GLN A 237 -6.47 14.79 3.31
N VAL A 238 -7.15 15.86 2.88
CA VAL A 238 -7.10 17.18 3.55
C VAL A 238 -7.89 17.24 4.87
N LEU A 239 -8.74 16.25 5.18
CA LEU A 239 -9.42 16.17 6.49
C LEU A 239 -8.53 15.68 7.64
N GLY A 240 -7.23 15.47 7.40
CA GLY A 240 -6.22 15.14 8.41
C GLY A 240 -5.07 16.15 8.53
N GLU A 241 -5.37 17.46 8.51
CA GLU A 241 -4.47 18.62 8.68
C GLU A 241 -3.20 18.73 7.79
N PRO A 242 -2.87 19.94 7.28
CA PRO A 242 -1.83 20.12 6.27
C PRO A 242 -0.44 20.27 6.89
N THR A 243 0.40 19.24 6.83
CA THR A 243 1.85 19.47 6.85
C THR A 243 2.25 20.02 5.49
N ARG A 244 2.39 21.35 5.39
CA ARG A 244 3.12 22.01 4.30
C ARG A 244 4.51 21.41 4.19
N VAL A 245 4.71 20.46 3.30
CA VAL A 245 6.03 20.26 2.68
C VAL A 245 6.12 21.36 1.64
N SER A 246 6.76 22.47 2.00
CA SER A 246 7.09 23.51 1.04
C SER A 246 8.17 22.99 0.08
N CYS A 247 7.77 22.25 -0.96
CA CYS A 247 8.57 22.17 -2.17
C CYS A 247 8.50 23.56 -2.83
N GLN A 248 9.47 24.42 -2.53
CA GLN A 248 9.68 25.61 -3.36
C GLN A 248 9.96 25.16 -4.80
N PRO A 249 9.32 25.76 -5.82
CA PRO A 249 9.68 25.50 -7.19
C PRO A 249 11.12 25.95 -7.40
N ARG A 250 12.02 25.01 -7.78
CA ARG A 250 13.34 25.38 -8.31
C ARG A 250 13.10 26.26 -9.54
N GLN A 251 13.39 27.55 -9.40
CA GLN A 251 13.54 28.46 -10.53
C GLN A 251 14.50 27.83 -11.54
N MET A 252 13.95 27.41 -12.68
CA MET A 252 14.74 27.12 -13.87
C MET A 252 15.39 28.44 -14.30
N ARG A 253 16.67 28.62 -13.95
CA ARG A 253 17.49 29.71 -14.51
C ARG A 253 17.58 29.47 -16.01
N GLY A 254 17.08 30.44 -16.77
CA GLY A 254 17.14 30.47 -18.22
C GLY A 254 18.54 30.25 -18.74
N LYS A 255 18.64 29.38 -19.75
CA LYS A 255 19.67 29.50 -20.78
C LYS A 255 18.94 29.96 -22.02
N GLU A 256 19.07 31.25 -22.32
CA GLU A 256 18.83 31.78 -23.65
C GLU A 256 19.69 30.98 -24.63
N PHE A 257 19.05 30.39 -25.63
CA PHE A 257 19.70 29.99 -26.85
C PHE A 257 19.29 31.02 -27.91
N ILE A 258 20.33 31.67 -28.44
CA ILE A 258 20.41 32.60 -29.59
C ILE A 258 19.99 34.03 -29.29
#